data_AF-A0A1T4UM71-F1
#
_entry.id   AF-A0A1T4UM71-F1
#
_cell.length_a   1.000
_cell.length_b   1.000
_cell.length_c   1.000
_cell.angle_alpha   90.00
_cell.angle_beta   90.00
_cell.angle_gamma   90.00
#
_symmetry.space_group_name_H-M   'P 1'
#
loop_
_entity.id
_entity.type
_entity.pdbx_description
1 polymer ?
#
loop_
_entity_poly.entity_id
_entity_poly.type
_entity_poly.pdbx_seq_one_letter_code
_entity_poly.pdbx_strand_id
1 'polypeptide(L)'
;MWYSTMLMITSAVMVVGAALSLAITDGNIPLIAFVIPALFFARGGIAVWILAVGLVGFGVVTPDQPISISLSLWMILPALVLITGVKRNWQVSVLVISVIIAMECGLLALQSDQKLGGAMSYTLMQILYVVMVWISVYFWKPVKVSWWPAVLILALLAGGWEHGALLAFCGSVLALALQELYRIGGEERGDKLSVILPAIAFATIVVIPDFSVPNPVFVAWLLSLTIAWLGDYLINTENEEE
;
A
#
# COMPACT_ATOMS: atom_id res chain seq x y z
N MET A 1 -8.91 11.14 21.49
CA MET A 1 -9.46 9.85 20.99
C MET A 1 -10.33 10.05 19.74
N TRP A 2 -11.41 10.86 19.79
CA TRP A 2 -12.31 11.10 18.64
C TRP A 2 -11.60 11.50 17.34
N TYR A 3 -10.69 12.47 17.39
CA TYR A 3 -9.98 12.95 16.20
C TYR A 3 -9.12 11.87 15.53
N SER A 4 -8.40 11.06 16.31
CA SER A 4 -7.60 9.94 15.78
C SER A 4 -8.48 8.85 15.17
N THR A 5 -9.63 8.54 15.78
CA THR A 5 -10.60 7.59 15.21
C THR A 5 -11.14 8.09 13.88
N MET A 6 -11.43 9.39 13.75
CA MET A 6 -11.85 9.98 12.48
C MET A 6 -10.76 9.84 11.41
N LEU A 7 -9.50 10.12 11.73
CA LEU A 7 -8.38 9.92 10.79
C LEU A 7 -8.23 8.46 10.34
N MET A 8 -8.45 7.49 11.23
CA MET A 8 -8.44 6.06 10.89
C MET A 8 -9.57 5.69 9.92
N ILE A 9 -10.79 6.15 10.20
CA ILE A 9 -11.95 5.94 9.32
C ILE A 9 -11.71 6.61 7.97
N THR A 10 -11.20 7.84 7.96
CA THR A 10 -10.83 8.54 6.73
C THR A 10 -9.79 7.75 5.95
N SER A 11 -8.75 7.24 6.60
CA SER A 11 -7.72 6.42 5.94
C SER A 11 -8.31 5.17 5.28
N ALA A 12 -9.19 4.45 5.99
CA ALA A 12 -9.87 3.28 5.46
C ALA A 12 -10.74 3.63 4.23
N VAL A 13 -11.57 4.66 4.32
CA VAL A 13 -12.44 5.12 3.22
C VAL A 13 -11.61 5.59 2.01
N MET A 14 -10.51 6.31 2.23
CA MET A 14 -9.64 6.76 1.15
C MET A 14 -8.93 5.60 0.45
N VAL A 15 -8.53 4.57 1.18
CA VAL A 15 -7.97 3.36 0.56
C VAL A 15 -8.99 2.65 -0.32
N VAL A 16 -10.24 2.51 0.14
CA VAL A 16 -11.33 1.95 -0.68
C VAL A 16 -11.49 2.75 -1.97
N GLY A 17 -11.54 4.09 -1.89
CA GLY A 17 -11.66 4.96 -3.06
C GLY A 17 -10.46 4.87 -4.02
N ALA A 18 -9.23 4.77 -3.50
CA ALA A 18 -8.03 4.59 -4.30
C ALA A 18 -8.01 3.22 -5.01
N ALA A 19 -8.34 2.14 -4.30
CA ALA A 19 -8.44 0.80 -4.86
C ALA A 19 -9.51 0.71 -5.95
N LEU A 20 -10.68 1.30 -5.71
CA LEU A 20 -11.76 1.40 -6.69
C LEU A 20 -11.35 2.17 -7.94
N SER A 21 -10.68 3.31 -7.78
CA SER A 21 -10.23 4.10 -8.92
C SER A 21 -9.28 3.31 -9.82
N LEU A 22 -8.32 2.60 -9.21
CA LEU A 22 -7.41 1.71 -9.92
C LEU A 22 -8.15 0.56 -10.59
N ALA A 23 -9.12 -0.03 -9.90
CA ALA A 23 -9.86 -1.19 -10.38
C ALA A 23 -10.76 -0.87 -11.57
N ILE A 24 -11.49 0.25 -11.53
CA ILE A 24 -12.43 0.65 -12.61
C ILE A 24 -11.68 1.00 -13.90
N THR A 25 -10.44 1.46 -13.81
CA THR A 25 -9.66 1.93 -14.97
C THR A 25 -8.68 0.90 -15.52
N ASP A 26 -8.67 -0.33 -15.02
CA ASP A 26 -7.65 -1.33 -15.37
C ASP A 26 -6.21 -0.81 -15.21
N GLY A 27 -6.00 0.06 -14.21
CA GLY A 27 -4.71 0.71 -13.98
C GLY A 27 -4.32 1.80 -14.98
N ASN A 28 -5.14 2.07 -16.01
CA ASN A 28 -4.88 3.08 -17.02
C ASN A 28 -5.20 4.50 -16.50
N ILE A 29 -4.36 4.97 -15.59
CA ILE A 29 -4.48 6.28 -14.95
C ILE A 29 -3.25 7.14 -15.29
N PRO A 30 -3.42 8.45 -15.52
CA PRO A 30 -2.29 9.35 -15.74
C PRO A 30 -1.26 9.25 -14.61
N LEU A 31 0.01 9.07 -14.97
CA LEU A 31 1.12 8.93 -14.02
C LEU A 31 1.20 10.05 -12.98
N ILE A 32 0.78 11.26 -13.36
CA ILE A 32 0.75 12.41 -12.46
C ILE A 32 -0.16 12.18 -11.24
N ALA A 33 -1.21 11.36 -11.37
CA ALA A 33 -2.10 11.02 -10.25
C ALA A 33 -1.37 10.30 -9.11
N PHE A 34 -0.37 9.48 -9.44
CA PHE A 34 0.45 8.76 -8.46
C PHE A 34 1.49 9.68 -7.79
N VAL A 35 1.94 10.74 -8.46
CA VAL A 35 2.94 11.69 -7.92
C VAL A 35 2.30 12.65 -6.91
N ILE A 36 1.06 13.06 -7.15
CA ILE A 36 0.39 14.13 -6.39
C ILE A 36 0.43 13.92 -4.88
N PRO A 37 0.14 12.73 -4.32
CA PRO A 37 0.24 12.49 -2.87
C PRO A 37 1.61 12.84 -2.30
N ALA A 38 2.70 12.54 -3.02
CA ALA A 38 4.05 12.88 -2.58
C ALA A 38 4.34 14.39 -2.66
N LEU A 39 3.79 15.10 -3.65
CA LEU A 39 4.02 16.54 -3.84
C LEU A 39 3.48 17.38 -2.69
N PHE A 40 2.42 16.94 -2.01
CA PHE A 40 1.93 17.60 -0.79
C PHE A 40 3.04 17.74 0.27
N PHE A 41 3.98 16.81 0.27
CA PHE A 41 5.08 16.76 1.23
C PHE A 41 6.43 17.16 0.63
N ALA A 42 6.48 17.86 -0.53
CA ALA A 42 7.72 18.17 -1.26
C ALA A 42 8.87 18.77 -0.42
N ARG A 43 8.59 19.31 0.77
CA ARG A 43 9.59 19.81 1.74
C ARG A 43 10.22 18.74 2.65
N GLY A 44 9.81 17.48 2.54
CA GLY A 44 10.28 16.37 3.39
C GLY A 44 11.56 15.69 2.94
N GLY A 45 12.31 16.29 2.02
CA GLY A 45 13.64 15.83 1.64
C GLY A 45 13.64 14.50 0.88
N ILE A 46 14.66 13.67 1.11
CA ILE A 46 14.95 12.47 0.31
C ILE A 46 13.84 11.42 0.42
N ALA A 47 13.25 11.21 1.61
CA ALA A 47 12.19 10.22 1.81
C ALA A 47 11.00 10.48 0.87
N VAL A 48 10.58 11.74 0.72
CA VAL A 48 9.46 12.12 -0.16
C VAL A 48 9.78 11.86 -1.63
N TRP A 49 11.03 12.04 -2.05
CA TRP A 49 11.44 11.70 -3.42
C TRP A 49 11.45 10.19 -3.65
N ILE A 50 11.86 9.40 -2.65
CA ILE A 50 11.74 7.94 -2.70
C ILE A 50 10.26 7.53 -2.80
N LEU A 51 9.35 8.18 -2.04
CA LEU A 51 7.91 7.96 -2.16
C LEU A 51 7.42 8.25 -3.57
N ALA A 52 7.79 9.40 -4.14
CA ALA A 52 7.37 9.82 -5.47
C ALA A 52 7.85 8.82 -6.53
N VAL A 53 9.10 8.37 -6.47
CA VAL A 53 9.65 7.37 -7.38
C VAL A 53 8.94 6.03 -7.20
N GLY A 54 8.68 5.59 -5.97
CA GLY A 54 7.95 4.36 -5.68
C GLY A 54 6.53 4.38 -6.24
N LEU A 55 5.76 5.45 -5.99
CA LEU A 55 4.38 5.59 -6.48
C LEU A 55 4.32 5.70 -8.01
N VAL A 56 5.22 6.48 -8.62
CA VAL A 56 5.30 6.59 -10.09
C VAL A 56 5.69 5.26 -10.71
N GLY A 57 6.75 4.64 -10.19
CA GLY A 57 7.22 3.35 -10.70
C GLY A 57 6.13 2.29 -10.62
N PHE A 58 5.40 2.23 -9.51
CA PHE A 58 4.23 1.38 -9.37
C PHE A 58 3.17 1.71 -10.43
N GLY A 59 2.84 3.00 -10.60
CA GLY A 59 1.88 3.46 -11.60
C GLY A 59 2.27 3.20 -13.06
N VAL A 60 3.57 3.20 -13.39
CA VAL A 60 4.06 2.85 -14.74
C VAL A 60 3.81 1.38 -15.06
N VAL A 61 3.95 0.50 -14.08
CA VAL A 61 3.82 -0.96 -14.26
C VAL A 61 2.38 -1.44 -14.11
N THR A 62 1.52 -0.67 -13.43
CA THR A 62 0.13 -1.07 -13.14
C THR A 62 -0.71 -1.38 -14.39
N PRO A 63 -0.63 -0.65 -15.52
CA PRO A 63 -1.40 -0.97 -16.72
C PRO A 63 -1.04 -2.33 -17.37
N ASP A 64 0.19 -2.80 -17.16
CA ASP A 64 0.71 -4.02 -17.80
C ASP A 64 0.45 -5.29 -16.96
N GLN A 65 -0.19 -5.16 -15.79
CA GLN A 65 -0.38 -6.23 -14.82
C GLN A 65 -1.83 -6.27 -14.31
N PRO A 66 -2.43 -7.46 -14.11
CA PRO A 66 -3.76 -7.55 -13.53
C PRO A 66 -3.85 -6.82 -12.20
N ILE A 67 -4.85 -5.96 -12.03
CA ILE A 67 -5.04 -5.14 -10.83
C ILE A 67 -5.09 -5.99 -9.56
N SER A 68 -5.68 -7.18 -9.64
CA SER A 68 -5.74 -8.12 -8.51
C SER A 68 -4.34 -8.47 -7.99
N ILE A 69 -3.36 -8.69 -8.87
CA ILE A 69 -1.98 -8.93 -8.46
C ILE A 69 -1.35 -7.64 -7.95
N SER A 70 -1.51 -6.53 -8.67
CA SER A 70 -0.96 -5.23 -8.28
C SER A 70 -1.40 -4.81 -6.87
N LEU A 71 -2.68 -4.98 -6.53
CA LEU A 71 -3.21 -4.67 -5.20
C LEU A 71 -2.80 -5.71 -4.14
N SER A 72 -2.68 -6.99 -4.49
CA SER A 72 -2.24 -8.01 -3.52
C SER A 72 -0.81 -7.79 -3.05
N LEU A 73 0.08 -7.26 -3.92
CA LEU A 73 1.47 -6.99 -3.57
C LEU A 73 1.64 -5.98 -2.42
N TRP A 74 0.65 -5.12 -2.18
CA TRP A 74 0.67 -4.22 -1.02
C TRP A 74 0.63 -4.98 0.32
N MET A 75 0.24 -6.27 0.33
CA MET A 75 0.32 -7.13 1.52
C MET A 75 1.74 -7.43 1.98
N ILE A 76 2.76 -7.06 1.20
CA ILE A 76 4.15 -7.07 1.66
C ILE A 76 4.36 -6.03 2.79
N LEU A 77 3.60 -4.93 2.81
CA LEU A 77 3.75 -3.89 3.83
C LEU A 77 3.58 -4.40 5.27
N PRO A 78 2.52 -5.16 5.62
CA PRO A 78 2.41 -5.78 6.94
C PRO A 78 3.65 -6.55 7.39
N ALA A 79 4.28 -7.27 6.47
CA ALA A 79 5.52 -8.01 6.74
C ALA A 79 6.65 -7.06 7.09
N LEU A 80 6.83 -6.04 6.25
CA LEU A 80 7.90 -5.06 6.41
C LEU A 80 7.76 -4.32 7.74
N VAL A 81 6.54 -3.94 8.13
CA VAL A 81 6.23 -3.36 9.44
C VAL A 81 6.72 -4.26 10.58
N LEU A 82 6.40 -5.56 10.54
CA LEU A 82 6.81 -6.51 11.59
C LEU A 82 8.33 -6.66 11.71
N ILE A 83 9.04 -6.62 10.58
CA ILE A 83 10.50 -6.83 10.53
C ILE A 83 11.28 -5.58 10.96
N THR A 84 10.71 -4.39 10.77
CA THR A 84 11.36 -3.12 11.10
C THR A 84 10.79 -2.47 12.37
N GLY A 85 9.75 -3.05 12.97
CA GLY A 85 9.12 -2.54 14.17
C GLY A 85 10.03 -2.61 15.40
N VAL A 86 9.67 -1.83 16.43
CA VAL A 86 10.45 -1.70 17.68
C VAL A 86 10.48 -3.02 18.47
N LYS A 87 9.37 -3.76 18.46
CA LYS A 87 9.22 -5.05 19.16
C LYS A 87 9.54 -6.21 18.23
N ARG A 88 10.78 -6.34 17.78
CA ARG A 88 11.17 -7.35 16.78
C ARG A 88 11.71 -8.62 17.41
N ASN A 89 11.03 -9.75 17.22
CA ASN A 89 11.65 -11.07 17.32
C ASN A 89 12.21 -11.51 15.95
N TRP A 90 13.51 -11.81 15.89
CA TRP A 90 14.19 -12.29 14.69
C TRP A 90 13.57 -13.60 14.14
N GLN A 91 13.21 -14.55 15.01
CA GLN A 91 12.65 -15.84 14.59
C GLN A 91 11.28 -15.66 13.92
N VAL A 92 10.39 -14.88 14.54
CA VAL A 92 9.08 -14.56 13.99
C VAL A 92 9.22 -13.76 12.68
N SER A 93 10.15 -12.81 12.62
CA SER A 93 10.43 -12.04 11.40
C SER A 93 10.85 -12.94 10.24
N VAL A 94 11.77 -13.88 10.46
CA VAL A 94 12.22 -14.84 9.44
C VAL A 94 11.06 -15.72 8.97
N LEU A 95 10.20 -16.19 9.88
CA LEU A 95 9.01 -16.96 9.54
C LEU A 95 8.08 -16.17 8.62
N VAL A 96 7.70 -14.95 9.01
CA VAL A 96 6.78 -14.10 8.24
C VAL A 96 7.33 -13.79 6.84
N ILE A 97 8.62 -13.41 6.74
CA ILE A 97 9.29 -13.17 5.45
C ILE A 97 9.27 -14.43 4.59
N SER A 98 9.60 -15.59 5.16
CA SER A 98 9.71 -16.84 4.41
C SER A 98 8.38 -17.23 3.75
N VAL A 99 7.26 -17.04 4.47
CA VAL A 99 5.92 -17.33 3.94
C VAL A 99 5.57 -16.37 2.83
N ILE A 100 5.86 -15.07 2.98
CA ILE A 100 5.53 -14.07 1.96
C ILE A 100 6.37 -14.26 0.71
N ILE A 101 7.68 -14.51 0.85
CA ILE A 101 8.53 -14.87 -0.29
C ILE A 101 8.00 -16.13 -0.98
N ALA A 102 7.60 -17.16 -0.22
CA ALA A 102 7.04 -18.37 -0.80
C ALA A 102 5.74 -18.10 -1.58
N MET A 103 4.86 -17.23 -1.07
CA MET A 103 3.64 -16.82 -1.76
C MET A 103 3.94 -16.05 -3.04
N GLU A 104 4.82 -15.06 -2.99
CA GLU A 104 5.22 -14.28 -4.17
C GLU A 104 5.91 -15.17 -5.22
N CYS A 105 6.80 -16.07 -4.81
CA CYS A 105 7.39 -17.07 -5.71
C CYS A 105 6.33 -17.97 -6.34
N GLY A 106 5.29 -18.36 -5.59
CA GLY A 106 4.16 -19.12 -6.11
C GLY A 106 3.38 -18.36 -7.19
N LEU A 107 3.12 -17.06 -6.97
CA LEU A 107 2.48 -16.21 -7.98
C LEU A 107 3.35 -16.05 -9.23
N LEU A 108 4.66 -15.79 -9.04
CA LEU A 108 5.62 -15.65 -10.14
C LEU A 108 5.73 -16.94 -10.97
N ALA A 109 5.71 -18.11 -10.33
CA ALA A 109 5.73 -19.41 -11.01
C ALA A 109 4.45 -19.64 -11.84
N LEU A 110 3.29 -19.21 -11.33
CA LEU A 110 2.04 -19.29 -12.09
C LEU A 110 2.01 -18.32 -13.28
N GLN A 111 2.64 -17.15 -13.15
CA GLN A 111 2.83 -16.21 -14.26
C GLN A 111 3.79 -16.77 -15.31
N SER A 112 4.87 -17.44 -14.91
CA SER A 112 5.79 -18.08 -15.88
C SER A 112 5.13 -19.21 -16.65
N ASP A 113 4.22 -19.95 -16.01
CA ASP A 113 3.42 -21.00 -16.63
C ASP A 113 2.25 -20.46 -17.49
N GLN A 114 2.09 -19.14 -17.59
CA GLN A 114 0.96 -18.47 -18.26
C GLN A 114 -0.42 -18.89 -17.70
N LYS A 115 -0.46 -19.44 -16.48
CA LYS A 115 -1.70 -19.78 -15.75
C LYS A 115 -2.30 -18.57 -15.04
N LEU A 116 -1.52 -17.50 -14.90
CA LEU A 116 -1.91 -16.23 -14.30
C LEU A 116 -1.52 -15.09 -15.24
N GLY A 117 -2.36 -14.07 -15.34
CA GLY A 117 -2.08 -12.90 -16.18
C GLY A 117 -0.92 -12.04 -15.68
N GLY A 118 -0.43 -11.16 -16.56
CA GLY A 118 0.72 -10.30 -16.31
C GLY A 118 2.06 -11.02 -16.53
N ALA A 119 3.15 -10.26 -16.47
CA ALA A 119 4.50 -10.80 -16.62
C ALA A 119 5.25 -10.81 -15.27
N MET A 120 6.06 -11.85 -15.07
CA MET A 120 6.92 -12.01 -13.89
C MET A 120 7.81 -10.78 -13.65
N SER A 121 8.32 -10.17 -14.72
CA SER A 121 9.17 -8.97 -14.65
C SER A 121 8.44 -7.77 -14.06
N TYR A 122 7.17 -7.58 -14.40
CA TYR A 122 6.35 -6.49 -13.90
C TYR A 122 6.03 -6.67 -12.42
N THR A 123 5.69 -7.89 -11.99
CA THR A 123 5.50 -8.21 -10.58
C THR A 123 6.75 -7.93 -9.76
N LEU A 124 7.93 -8.33 -10.24
CA LEU A 124 9.20 -8.03 -9.55
C LEU A 124 9.49 -6.53 -9.44
N MET A 125 9.19 -5.77 -10.50
CA MET A 125 9.30 -4.30 -10.45
C MET A 125 8.31 -3.70 -9.45
N GLN A 126 7.06 -4.16 -9.41
CA GLN A 126 6.08 -3.67 -8.43
C GLN A 126 6.48 -4.00 -7.00
N ILE A 127 7.02 -5.20 -6.73
CA ILE A 127 7.58 -5.56 -5.41
C ILE A 127 8.67 -4.55 -5.01
N LEU A 128 9.60 -4.25 -5.93
CA LEU A 128 10.65 -3.26 -5.68
C LEU A 128 10.06 -1.88 -5.34
N TYR A 129 9.06 -1.42 -6.09
CA TYR A 129 8.43 -0.12 -5.85
C TYR A 129 7.63 -0.08 -4.54
N VAL A 130 6.95 -1.15 -4.16
CA VAL A 130 6.27 -1.26 -2.84
C VAL A 130 7.29 -1.21 -1.71
N VAL A 131 8.43 -1.89 -1.85
CA VAL A 131 9.54 -1.82 -0.89
C VAL A 131 10.12 -0.40 -0.82
N MET A 132 10.25 0.31 -1.94
CA MET A 132 10.67 1.72 -1.94
C MET A 132 9.68 2.62 -1.21
N VAL A 133 8.38 2.43 -1.42
CA VAL A 133 7.32 3.13 -0.67
C VAL A 133 7.48 2.86 0.83
N TRP A 134 7.70 1.61 1.22
CA TRP A 134 7.96 1.26 2.62
C TRP A 134 9.21 1.98 3.19
N ILE A 135 10.33 1.96 2.46
CA ILE A 135 11.57 2.64 2.87
C ILE A 135 11.31 4.13 3.09
N SER A 136 10.53 4.77 2.22
CA SER A 136 10.12 6.16 2.41
C SER A 136 9.35 6.36 3.71
N VAL A 137 8.36 5.50 3.99
CA VAL A 137 7.53 5.58 5.20
C VAL A 137 8.39 5.35 6.45
N TYR A 138 9.31 4.39 6.41
CA TYR A 138 10.21 4.07 7.52
C TYR A 138 11.14 5.24 7.87
N PHE A 139 11.69 5.94 6.88
CA PHE A 139 12.53 7.12 7.11
C PHE A 139 11.74 8.44 7.15
N TRP A 140 10.41 8.37 7.25
CA TRP A 140 9.57 9.55 7.16
C TRP A 140 9.74 10.47 8.37
N LYS A 141 9.80 11.78 8.10
CA LYS A 141 9.77 12.81 9.14
C LYS A 141 8.57 13.72 8.88
N PRO A 142 7.74 14.03 9.89
CA PRO A 142 6.59 14.88 9.72
C PRO A 142 6.98 16.26 9.18
N VAL A 143 6.40 16.65 8.04
CA VAL A 143 6.73 17.90 7.37
C VAL A 143 5.50 18.78 7.15
N LYS A 144 5.73 20.08 6.95
CA LYS A 144 4.66 21.01 6.60
C LYS A 144 4.13 20.70 5.21
N VAL A 145 2.81 20.57 5.14
CA VAL A 145 2.06 20.29 3.91
C VAL A 145 2.05 21.52 3.01
N SER A 146 2.20 21.31 1.71
CA SER A 146 2.08 22.34 0.68
C SER A 146 0.71 22.26 0.00
N TRP A 147 0.09 23.41 -0.28
CA TRP A 147 -1.29 23.48 -0.78
C TRP A 147 -1.40 23.45 -2.31
N TRP A 148 -0.31 23.78 -3.01
CA TRP A 148 -0.28 23.88 -4.48
C TRP A 148 -0.65 22.59 -5.23
N PRO A 149 -0.39 21.36 -4.74
CA PRO A 149 -0.76 20.14 -5.50
C PRO A 149 -2.27 19.92 -5.58
N ALA A 150 -3.07 20.59 -4.73
CA ALA A 150 -4.53 20.58 -4.86
C ALA A 150 -4.98 21.17 -6.22
N VAL A 151 -4.23 22.14 -6.76
CA VAL A 151 -4.48 22.69 -8.10
C VAL A 151 -4.29 21.63 -9.18
N LEU A 152 -3.34 20.70 -9.01
CA LEU A 152 -3.12 19.59 -9.95
C LEU A 152 -4.29 18.60 -9.94
N ILE A 153 -4.88 18.34 -8.77
CA ILE A 153 -6.09 17.51 -8.67
C ILE A 153 -7.24 18.16 -9.44
N LEU A 154 -7.43 19.47 -9.27
CA LEU A 154 -8.44 20.22 -10.02
C LEU A 154 -8.14 20.25 -11.52
N ALA A 155 -6.88 20.35 -11.91
CA ALA A 155 -6.47 20.29 -13.32
C ALA A 155 -6.76 18.91 -13.94
N LEU A 156 -6.53 17.82 -13.22
CA LEU A 156 -6.90 16.47 -13.67
C LEU A 156 -8.41 16.35 -13.88
N LEU A 157 -9.20 16.88 -12.95
CA LEU A 157 -10.65 16.89 -13.06
C LEU A 157 -11.13 17.71 -14.26
N ALA A 158 -10.58 18.92 -14.45
CA ALA A 158 -10.89 19.77 -15.59
C ALA A 158 -10.43 19.16 -16.93
N GLY A 159 -9.39 18.32 -16.90
CA GLY A 159 -8.89 17.58 -18.06
C GLY A 159 -9.67 16.32 -18.41
N GLY A 160 -10.76 16.00 -17.70
CA GLY A 160 -11.60 14.82 -17.95
C GLY A 160 -11.04 13.51 -17.38
N TRP A 161 -9.98 13.56 -16.57
CA TRP A 161 -9.38 12.38 -15.94
C TRP A 161 -9.98 12.14 -14.55
N GLU A 162 -11.27 11.86 -14.49
CA GLU A 162 -12.04 11.77 -13.24
C GLU A 162 -11.47 10.73 -12.26
N HIS A 163 -11.19 9.52 -12.75
CA HIS A 163 -10.59 8.47 -11.93
C HIS A 163 -9.17 8.81 -11.47
N GLY A 164 -8.35 9.46 -12.32
CA GLY A 164 -7.04 9.95 -11.92
C GLY A 164 -7.10 11.04 -10.85
N ALA A 165 -8.08 11.95 -10.96
CA ALA A 165 -8.33 12.96 -9.93
C ALA A 165 -8.78 12.29 -8.61
N LEU A 166 -9.65 11.27 -8.68
CA LEU A 166 -10.09 10.50 -7.50
C LEU A 166 -8.92 9.77 -6.83
N LEU A 167 -8.05 9.11 -7.60
CA LEU A 167 -6.87 8.44 -7.07
C LEU A 167 -5.93 9.45 -6.38
N ALA A 168 -5.65 10.56 -7.05
CA ALA A 168 -4.80 11.62 -6.51
C ALA A 168 -5.39 12.22 -5.23
N PHE A 169 -6.70 12.44 -5.19
CA PHE A 169 -7.41 12.93 -4.01
C PHE A 169 -7.35 11.93 -2.86
N CYS A 170 -7.79 10.68 -3.10
CA CYS A 170 -7.77 9.62 -2.10
C CYS A 170 -6.37 9.36 -1.56
N GLY A 171 -5.37 9.24 -2.44
CA GLY A 171 -3.97 9.05 -2.05
C GLY A 171 -3.42 10.22 -1.23
N SER A 172 -3.74 11.47 -1.60
CA SER A 172 -3.28 12.65 -0.86
C SER A 172 -3.91 12.74 0.52
N VAL A 173 -5.23 12.55 0.61
CA VAL A 173 -5.94 12.58 1.90
C VAL A 173 -5.48 11.43 2.80
N LEU A 174 -5.24 10.24 2.23
CA LEU A 174 -4.66 9.11 2.96
C LEU A 174 -3.28 9.46 3.54
N ALA A 175 -2.37 9.98 2.71
CA ALA A 175 -1.03 10.34 3.17
C ALA A 175 -1.06 11.45 4.25
N LEU A 176 -1.97 12.42 4.11
CA LEU A 176 -2.19 13.46 5.12
C LEU A 176 -2.73 12.88 6.43
N ALA A 177 -3.71 11.98 6.35
CA ALA A 177 -4.28 11.33 7.52
C ALA A 177 -3.24 10.48 8.26
N LEU A 178 -2.41 9.74 7.52
CA LEU A 178 -1.31 8.94 8.07
C LEU A 178 -0.25 9.81 8.73
N GLN A 179 0.18 10.92 8.10
CA GLN A 179 1.14 11.83 8.72
C GLN A 179 0.60 12.44 10.02
N GLU A 180 -0.66 12.86 10.02
CA GLU A 180 -1.28 13.45 11.21
C GLU A 180 -1.47 12.42 12.32
N LEU A 181 -1.79 11.17 11.97
CA LEU A 181 -1.87 10.10 12.94
C LEU A 181 -0.50 9.78 13.54
N TYR A 182 0.56 9.74 12.73
CA TYR A 182 1.93 9.57 13.21
C TYR A 182 2.33 10.70 14.18
N ARG A 183 1.92 11.95 13.89
CA ARG A 183 2.18 13.12 14.74
C ARG A 183 1.49 13.04 16.11
N ILE A 184 0.30 12.44 16.18
CA ILE A 184 -0.54 12.42 17.40
C ILE A 184 -0.34 11.15 18.22
N GLY A 185 -0.18 10.01 17.54
CA GLY A 185 -0.20 8.68 18.15
C GLY A 185 1.18 8.03 18.34
N GLY A 186 2.25 8.65 17.84
CA GLY A 186 3.59 8.04 17.81
C GLY A 186 3.70 6.87 16.82
N GLU A 187 4.86 6.22 16.81
CA GLU A 187 5.20 5.12 15.89
C GLU A 187 4.21 3.95 15.95
N GLU A 188 3.86 3.46 17.15
CA GLU A 188 3.02 2.26 17.32
C GLU A 188 1.65 2.33 16.63
N ARG A 189 1.08 3.53 16.46
CA ARG A 189 -0.26 3.69 15.87
C ARG A 189 -0.22 3.78 14.33
N GLY A 190 0.90 4.24 13.77
CA GLY A 190 1.15 4.21 12.33
C GLY A 190 1.41 2.79 11.83
N ASP A 191 2.09 1.98 12.64
CA ASP A 191 2.43 0.59 12.32
C ASP A 191 1.17 -0.28 12.17
N LYS A 192 0.21 -0.14 13.10
CA LYS A 192 -1.06 -0.91 13.04
C LYS A 192 -1.89 -0.60 11.80
N LEU A 193 -1.93 0.66 11.34
CA LEU A 193 -2.65 1.00 10.11
C LEU A 193 -1.94 0.48 8.87
N SER A 194 -0.61 0.48 8.86
CA SER A 194 0.18 -0.02 7.73
C SER A 194 -0.05 -1.52 7.48
N VAL A 195 -0.46 -2.27 8.50
CA VAL A 195 -0.90 -3.67 8.40
C VAL A 195 -2.32 -3.80 7.83
N ILE A 196 -3.25 -2.95 8.24
CA ILE A 196 -4.68 -3.11 7.93
C ILE A 196 -5.05 -2.49 6.55
N LEU A 197 -4.43 -1.38 6.17
CA LEU A 197 -4.79 -0.65 4.96
C LEU A 197 -4.63 -1.49 3.67
N PRO A 198 -3.54 -2.24 3.46
CA PRO A 198 -3.42 -3.13 2.30
C PRO A 198 -4.50 -4.22 2.26
N ALA A 199 -4.89 -4.74 3.42
CA ALA A 199 -5.97 -5.71 3.51
C ALA A 199 -7.32 -5.10 3.08
N ILE A 200 -7.61 -3.86 3.49
CA ILE A 200 -8.81 -3.13 3.06
C ILE A 200 -8.78 -2.87 1.55
N ALA A 201 -7.63 -2.46 1.01
CA ALA A 201 -7.48 -2.18 -0.43
C ALA A 201 -7.85 -3.41 -1.27
N PHE A 202 -7.30 -4.57 -0.93
CA PHE A 202 -7.58 -5.81 -1.66
C PHE A 202 -8.98 -6.36 -1.36
N ALA A 203 -9.47 -6.30 -0.12
CA ALA A 203 -10.82 -6.74 0.21
C ALA A 203 -11.89 -5.97 -0.59
N THR A 204 -11.63 -4.70 -0.91
CA THR A 204 -12.51 -3.86 -1.73
C THR A 204 -12.80 -4.50 -3.10
N ILE A 205 -11.77 -5.01 -3.78
CA ILE A 205 -11.96 -5.64 -5.11
C ILE A 205 -12.54 -7.05 -5.00
N VAL A 206 -12.35 -7.75 -3.89
CA VAL A 206 -12.92 -9.10 -3.67
C VAL A 206 -14.43 -9.04 -3.44
N VAL A 207 -14.90 -8.02 -2.72
CA VAL A 207 -16.31 -7.88 -2.36
C VAL A 207 -17.17 -7.39 -3.52
N ILE A 208 -16.57 -6.66 -4.47
CA ILE A 208 -17.28 -6.08 -5.60
C ILE A 208 -17.37 -7.10 -6.74
N PRO A 209 -18.58 -7.50 -7.17
CA PRO A 209 -18.78 -8.60 -8.09
C PRO A 209 -18.25 -8.34 -9.51
N ASP A 210 -17.98 -7.07 -9.86
CA ASP A 210 -17.49 -6.68 -11.17
C ASP A 210 -16.01 -7.06 -11.40
N PHE A 211 -15.26 -7.37 -10.33
CA PHE A 211 -13.85 -7.73 -10.42
C PHE A 211 -13.64 -9.24 -10.17
N SER A 212 -13.04 -9.93 -11.15
CA SER A 212 -12.67 -11.33 -10.98
C SER A 212 -11.27 -11.46 -10.39
N VAL A 213 -11.17 -12.03 -9.18
CA VAL A 213 -9.90 -12.27 -8.50
C VAL A 213 -9.52 -13.75 -8.70
N PRO A 214 -8.36 -14.05 -9.31
CA PRO A 214 -7.91 -15.43 -9.47
C PRO A 214 -7.70 -16.11 -8.10
N ASN A 215 -8.17 -17.36 -7.97
CA ASN A 215 -8.04 -18.13 -6.72
C ASN A 215 -6.61 -18.14 -6.13
N PRO A 216 -5.53 -18.31 -6.92
CA PRO A 216 -4.18 -18.30 -6.37
C PRO A 216 -3.81 -16.96 -5.70
N VAL A 217 -4.25 -15.84 -6.28
CA VAL A 217 -4.02 -14.49 -5.74
C VAL A 217 -4.79 -14.30 -4.44
N PHE A 218 -6.04 -14.77 -4.39
CA PHE A 218 -6.87 -14.72 -3.18
C PHE A 218 -6.27 -15.55 -2.03
N VAL A 219 -5.76 -16.76 -2.33
CA VAL A 219 -5.11 -17.63 -1.35
C VAL A 219 -3.80 -17.01 -0.85
N ALA A 220 -2.96 -16.48 -1.75
CA ALA A 220 -1.73 -15.78 -1.37
C ALA A 220 -2.03 -14.59 -0.45
N TRP A 221 -3.07 -13.81 -0.76
CA TRP A 221 -3.52 -12.70 0.07
C TRP A 221 -3.97 -13.14 1.47
N LEU A 222 -4.81 -14.18 1.58
CA LEU A 222 -5.29 -14.71 2.88
C LEU A 222 -4.14 -15.25 3.73
N LEU A 223 -3.18 -15.94 3.11
CA LEU A 223 -2.00 -16.46 3.81
C LEU A 223 -1.09 -15.34 4.29
N SER A 224 -0.83 -14.33 3.46
CA SER A 224 -0.07 -13.12 3.85
C SER A 224 -0.73 -12.37 5.00
N LEU A 225 -2.07 -12.25 4.99
CA LEU A 225 -2.81 -11.63 6.09
C LEU A 225 -2.71 -12.45 7.38
N THR A 226 -2.90 -13.76 7.27
CA THR A 226 -2.90 -14.67 8.43
C THR A 226 -1.52 -14.74 9.07
N ILE A 227 -0.45 -14.81 8.26
CA ILE A 227 0.92 -14.85 8.80
C ILE A 227 1.32 -13.52 9.43
N ALA A 228 0.87 -12.38 8.87
CA ALA A 228 1.10 -11.08 9.49
C ALA A 228 0.41 -10.96 10.86
N TRP A 229 -0.84 -11.41 10.95
CA TRP A 229 -1.57 -11.46 12.23
C TRP A 229 -0.96 -12.42 13.24
N LEU A 230 -0.54 -13.61 12.79
CA LEU A 230 0.14 -14.58 13.64
C LEU A 230 1.48 -14.03 14.14
N GLY A 231 2.22 -13.32 13.28
CA GLY A 231 3.47 -12.68 13.64
C GLY A 231 3.30 -11.62 14.72
N ASP A 232 2.30 -10.73 14.57
CA ASP A 232 1.97 -9.73 15.58
C ASP A 232 1.53 -10.38 16.91
N TYR A 233 0.73 -11.45 16.85
CA TYR A 233 0.31 -12.19 18.03
C TYR A 233 1.50 -12.79 18.79
N LEU A 234 2.38 -13.52 18.10
CA LEU A 234 3.56 -14.17 18.71
C LEU A 234 4.50 -13.17 19.38
N ILE A 235 4.72 -12.02 18.75
CA ILE A 235 5.55 -10.94 19.30
C ILE A 235 4.92 -10.38 20.58
N ASN A 236 3.61 -10.15 20.60
CA ASN A 236 2.96 -9.58 21.76
C ASN A 236 2.86 -10.57 22.93
N THR A 237 2.67 -11.87 22.67
CA THR A 237 2.66 -12.89 23.73
C THR A 237 4.03 -13.06 24.39
N GLU A 238 5.11 -13.01 23.62
CA GLU A 238 6.47 -13.16 24.16
C GLU A 238 6.86 -11.96 25.04
N ASN A 239 6.41 -10.75 24.69
CA ASN A 239 6.62 -9.55 25.50
C ASN A 239 5.76 -9.50 26.79
N GLU A 240 4.68 -10.27 26.88
CA GLU A 240 3.86 -10.37 28.09
C GLU A 240 4.39 -11.40 29.10
N GLU A 241 5.26 -12.31 28.65
CA GLU A 241 5.86 -13.37 29.48
C GLU A 241 7.22 -12.97 30.10
N GLU A 242 7.80 -11.82 29.72
CA GLU A 242 9.00 -11.20 30.33
C GLU A 242 8.67 -10.07 31.33
#